data_AF-A0A352R6C6-F1
#
_entry.id   AF-A0A352R6C6-F1
#
_cell.length_a   1.000
_cell.length_b   1.000
_cell.length_c   1.000
_cell.angle_alpha   90.00
_cell.angle_beta   90.00
_cell.angle_gamma   90.00
#
_symmetry.space_group_name_H-M   'P 1'
#
loop_
_entity.id
_entity.type
_entity.pdbx_description
1 polymer ?
#
loop_
_entity_poly.entity_id
_entity_poly.type
_entity_poly.pdbx_seq_one_letter_code
_entity_poly.pdbx_strand_id
1 'polypeptide(L)'
;MISQRMAPTITQRIRQAVIRMSLGETIGDVPIYSLHKIRTVMTSNPIAISAGLKAVLVQELVSANVQYKADSGRDWNCLTSHNLVTAIEAVDAELKARIQGLNDLPKEQQAVREKLVERLTQAREQGILLIQQWFEANFVNLRYETGGHVPWAVVCRLRRNLGFWIATKVNRFGQDIEEAILDIAKEANIEADTPEEAWEAMGGKLFRPGS
;
A
#
# COMPACT_ATOMS: atom_id res chain seq x y z
N MET A 1 -45.67 -1.08 -22.72
CA MET A 1 -44.96 -0.30 -21.68
C MET A 1 -44.03 -1.23 -20.92
N ILE A 2 -42.76 -1.28 -21.33
CA ILE A 2 -41.70 -1.95 -20.58
C ILE A 2 -40.58 -0.92 -20.47
N SER A 3 -40.31 -0.51 -19.24
CA SER A 3 -39.23 0.39 -18.87
C SER A 3 -37.89 -0.31 -19.16
N GLN A 4 -37.21 0.10 -20.22
CA GLN A 4 -35.83 -0.29 -20.47
C GLN A 4 -34.93 0.47 -19.52
N ARG A 5 -34.54 -0.18 -18.41
CA ARG A 5 -33.37 0.22 -17.63
C ARG A 5 -32.15 0.10 -18.55
N MET A 6 -31.71 1.23 -19.10
CA MET A 6 -30.47 1.30 -19.87
C MET A 6 -29.29 0.93 -18.96
N ALA A 7 -28.69 -0.23 -19.22
CA ALA A 7 -27.40 -0.59 -18.64
C ALA A 7 -26.34 0.41 -19.14
N PRO A 8 -25.46 0.92 -18.26
CA PRO A 8 -24.39 1.81 -18.69
C PRO A 8 -23.44 1.08 -19.64
N THR A 9 -23.26 1.64 -20.84
CA THR A 9 -22.43 1.12 -21.92
C THR A 9 -20.94 1.08 -21.53
N ILE A 10 -20.19 0.14 -22.12
CA ILE A 10 -18.76 -0.15 -21.88
C ILE A 10 -17.87 1.11 -21.91
N THR A 11 -18.25 2.14 -22.68
CA THR A 11 -17.59 3.45 -22.78
C THR A 11 -17.55 4.23 -21.45
N GLN A 12 -18.54 4.02 -20.56
CA GLN A 12 -18.55 4.61 -19.21
C GLN A 12 -17.58 3.91 -18.24
N ARG A 13 -17.29 2.63 -18.46
CA ARG A 13 -16.35 1.85 -17.63
C ARG A 13 -14.89 2.11 -17.96
N ILE A 14 -14.58 2.74 -19.10
CA ILE A 14 -13.19 3.04 -19.48
C ILE A 14 -12.77 4.48 -19.09
N ARG A 15 -13.72 5.41 -18.91
CA ARG A 15 -13.46 6.67 -18.14
C ARG A 15 -12.95 6.36 -16.72
N GLN A 16 -13.30 5.19 -16.19
CA GLN A 16 -12.99 4.71 -14.84
C GLN A 16 -11.52 4.33 -14.59
N ALA A 17 -10.71 4.31 -15.65
CA ALA A 17 -9.41 3.66 -15.63
C ALA A 17 -8.27 4.50 -15.06
N VAL A 18 -8.33 5.82 -15.24
CA VAL A 18 -7.36 6.80 -14.71
C VAL A 18 -8.04 8.10 -14.22
N ILE A 19 -9.34 8.28 -14.51
CA ILE A 19 -10.17 9.40 -14.00
C ILE A 19 -11.63 8.93 -13.73
N ARG A 20 -11.82 7.83 -12.98
CA ARG A 20 -12.93 7.79 -12.01
C ARG A 20 -12.34 7.37 -10.66
N MET A 21 -11.47 8.24 -10.17
CA MET A 21 -11.31 8.44 -8.74
C MET A 21 -12.64 9.05 -8.27
N SER A 22 -13.59 8.21 -7.86
CA SER A 22 -14.93 8.64 -7.43
C SER A 22 -14.97 8.70 -5.92
N LEU A 23 -15.28 9.88 -5.36
CA LEU A 23 -15.72 10.14 -3.97
C LEU A 23 -15.22 9.11 -2.94
N GLY A 24 -14.03 9.35 -2.38
CA GLY A 24 -13.49 8.59 -1.25
C GLY A 24 -12.15 7.87 -1.49
N GLU A 25 -11.55 7.98 -2.68
CA GLU A 25 -10.19 7.47 -2.93
C GLU A 25 -9.13 8.41 -2.35
N THR A 26 -8.03 7.82 -1.90
CA THR A 26 -6.94 8.51 -1.23
C THR A 26 -5.66 8.44 -2.05
N ILE A 27 -4.70 9.34 -1.79
CA ILE A 27 -3.37 9.26 -2.42
C ILE A 27 -2.69 7.90 -2.16
N GLY A 28 -3.08 7.24 -1.07
CA GLY A 28 -2.65 5.89 -0.69
C GLY A 28 -3.03 4.78 -1.66
N ASP A 29 -4.01 5.02 -2.55
CA ASP A 29 -4.56 4.02 -3.48
C ASP A 29 -3.84 3.99 -4.83
N VAL A 30 -2.84 4.86 -5.02
CA VAL A 30 -1.98 4.85 -6.21
C VAL A 30 -1.12 3.57 -6.21
N PRO A 31 -1.15 2.76 -7.29
CA PRO A 31 -0.31 1.57 -7.40
C PRO A 31 1.15 1.97 -7.53
N ILE A 32 1.96 1.62 -6.53
CA ILE A 32 3.34 2.14 -6.41
C ILE A 32 4.39 1.03 -6.29
N TYR A 33 4.05 -0.15 -5.76
CA TYR A 33 4.97 -1.27 -5.63
C TYR A 33 4.59 -2.42 -6.56
N SER A 34 5.59 -3.11 -7.12
CA SER A 34 5.42 -4.33 -7.92
C SER A 34 5.63 -5.58 -7.08
N LEU A 35 4.65 -6.49 -7.06
CA LEU A 35 4.80 -7.77 -6.37
C LEU A 35 5.92 -8.64 -6.95
N HIS A 36 6.13 -8.59 -8.28
CA HIS A 36 7.23 -9.29 -8.93
C HIS A 36 8.59 -8.75 -8.45
N LYS A 37 8.75 -7.42 -8.40
CA LYS A 37 9.99 -6.81 -7.90
C LYS A 37 10.18 -7.08 -6.42
N ILE A 38 9.12 -7.01 -5.60
CA ILE A 38 9.18 -7.41 -4.18
C ILE A 38 9.73 -8.83 -4.06
N ARG A 39 9.16 -9.80 -4.78
CA ARG A 39 9.65 -11.19 -4.75
C ARG A 39 11.13 -11.28 -5.12
N THR A 40 11.53 -10.66 -6.22
CA THR A 40 12.93 -10.70 -6.70
C THR A 40 13.88 -10.06 -5.71
N VAL A 41 13.57 -8.86 -5.22
CA VAL A 41 14.42 -8.11 -4.28
C VAL A 41 14.44 -8.80 -2.91
N MET A 42 13.35 -9.42 -2.44
CA MET A 42 13.36 -10.23 -1.22
C MET A 42 14.24 -11.49 -1.33
N THR A 43 14.57 -11.94 -2.54
CA THR A 43 15.50 -13.05 -2.76
C THR A 43 16.95 -12.56 -2.80
N SER A 44 17.23 -11.44 -3.48
CA SER A 44 18.60 -10.90 -3.60
C SER A 44 19.05 -10.06 -2.40
N ASN A 45 18.10 -9.38 -1.74
CA ASN A 45 18.29 -8.52 -0.59
C ASN A 45 17.22 -8.87 0.48
N PRO A 46 17.38 -9.99 1.19
CA PRO A 46 16.37 -10.50 2.11
C PRO A 46 16.15 -9.59 3.33
N ILE A 47 14.91 -9.53 3.79
CA ILE A 47 14.56 -8.90 5.07
C ILE A 47 15.17 -9.74 6.21
N ALA A 48 15.83 -9.11 7.17
CA ALA A 48 16.47 -9.76 8.32
C ALA A 48 15.45 -10.24 9.39
N ILE A 49 14.47 -11.02 8.98
CA ILE A 49 13.38 -11.57 9.80
C ILE A 49 13.37 -13.11 9.73
N SER A 50 12.66 -13.74 10.66
CA SER A 50 12.50 -15.20 10.67
C SER A 50 11.74 -15.71 9.43
N ALA A 51 12.00 -16.96 9.03
CA ALA A 51 11.30 -17.58 7.90
C ALA A 51 9.78 -17.64 8.10
N GLY A 52 9.33 -17.89 9.33
CA GLY A 52 7.91 -17.87 9.68
C GLY A 52 7.28 -16.48 9.48
N LEU A 53 7.95 -15.42 9.95
CA LEU A 53 7.47 -14.05 9.74
C LEU A 53 7.48 -13.67 8.25
N LYS A 54 8.49 -14.09 7.49
CA LYS A 54 8.54 -13.90 6.04
C LYS A 54 7.35 -14.57 5.33
N ALA A 55 6.97 -15.78 5.75
CA ALA A 55 5.83 -16.48 5.17
C ALA A 55 4.51 -15.74 5.42
N VAL A 56 4.28 -15.26 6.65
CA VAL A 56 3.10 -14.45 7.00
C VAL A 56 3.09 -13.15 6.18
N LEU A 57 4.21 -12.44 6.11
CA LEU A 57 4.31 -11.23 5.28
C LEU A 57 3.94 -11.50 3.82
N VAL A 58 4.53 -12.52 3.19
CA VAL A 58 4.25 -12.84 1.79
C VAL A 58 2.76 -13.16 1.58
N GLN A 59 2.16 -13.91 2.51
CA GLN A 59 0.72 -14.20 2.47
C GLN A 59 -0.11 -12.92 2.53
N GLU A 60 0.15 -12.03 3.47
CA GLU A 60 -0.61 -10.77 3.61
C GLU A 60 -0.43 -9.82 2.41
N LEU A 61 0.77 -9.75 1.82
CA LEU A 61 0.99 -8.97 0.60
C LEU A 61 0.21 -9.54 -0.59
N VAL A 62 0.13 -10.87 -0.72
CA VAL A 62 -0.65 -11.51 -1.78
C VAL A 62 -2.15 -11.28 -1.55
N SER A 63 -2.63 -11.47 -0.32
CA SER A 63 -4.02 -11.20 0.06
C SER A 63 -4.44 -9.76 -0.23
N ALA A 64 -3.59 -8.78 0.11
CA ALA A 64 -3.86 -7.37 -0.15
C ALA A 64 -3.98 -7.05 -1.65
N ASN A 65 -3.15 -7.67 -2.49
CA ASN A 65 -3.28 -7.50 -3.94
C ASN A 65 -4.53 -8.21 -4.50
N VAL A 66 -4.88 -9.39 -4.01
CA VAL A 66 -6.13 -10.06 -4.40
C VAL A 66 -7.33 -9.17 -4.10
N GLN A 67 -7.36 -8.55 -2.91
CA GLN A 67 -8.39 -7.59 -2.55
C GLN A 67 -8.39 -6.37 -3.48
N TYR A 68 -7.23 -5.78 -3.74
CA TYR A 68 -7.11 -4.67 -4.69
C TYR A 68 -7.64 -5.02 -6.09
N LYS A 69 -7.33 -6.22 -6.61
CA LYS A 69 -7.83 -6.67 -7.91
C LYS A 69 -9.36 -6.80 -7.92
N ALA A 70 -9.93 -7.31 -6.83
CA ALA A 70 -11.37 -7.43 -6.66
C ALA A 70 -12.06 -6.06 -6.63
N ASP A 71 -11.49 -5.10 -5.89
CA ASP A 71 -12.08 -3.76 -5.71
C ASP A 71 -11.93 -2.89 -6.95
N SER A 72 -10.76 -2.92 -7.59
CA SER A 72 -10.46 -2.08 -8.75
C SER A 72 -10.92 -2.68 -10.09
N GLY A 73 -11.20 -3.99 -10.13
CA GLY A 73 -11.44 -4.74 -11.37
C GLY A 73 -10.21 -4.81 -12.29
N ARG A 74 -9.01 -4.47 -11.79
CA ARG A 74 -7.74 -4.55 -12.52
C ARG A 74 -7.02 -5.85 -12.20
N ASP A 75 -6.27 -6.37 -13.16
CA ASP A 75 -5.41 -7.55 -12.96
C ASP A 75 -3.94 -7.17 -12.71
N TRP A 76 -3.70 -6.04 -12.05
CA TRP A 76 -2.33 -5.57 -11.79
C TRP A 76 -1.72 -6.29 -10.59
N ASN A 77 -0.50 -6.80 -10.78
CA ASN A 77 0.30 -7.43 -9.72
C ASN A 77 1.08 -6.35 -8.94
N CYS A 78 0.36 -5.50 -8.20
CA CYS A 78 0.90 -4.35 -7.50
C CYS A 78 0.39 -4.22 -6.06
N LEU A 79 1.05 -3.35 -5.29
CA LEU A 79 0.53 -2.86 -4.01
C LEU A 79 0.47 -1.33 -4.04
N THR A 80 -0.60 -0.81 -3.44
CA THR A 80 -0.72 0.60 -3.10
C THR A 80 -0.06 0.86 -1.73
N SER A 81 0.14 2.11 -1.35
CA SER A 81 0.65 2.44 -0.01
C SER A 81 -0.36 2.05 1.08
N HIS A 82 -1.66 2.17 0.82
CA HIS A 82 -2.69 1.73 1.75
C HIS A 82 -2.63 0.21 1.94
N ASN A 83 -2.57 -0.57 0.85
CA ASN A 83 -2.44 -2.02 0.91
C ASN A 83 -1.19 -2.47 1.68
N LEU A 84 -0.08 -1.75 1.51
CA LEU A 84 1.16 -2.04 2.25
C LEU A 84 0.95 -1.84 3.76
N VAL A 85 0.34 -0.72 4.18
CA VAL A 85 0.05 -0.46 5.59
C VAL A 85 -0.87 -1.54 6.15
N THR A 86 -1.99 -1.82 5.47
CA THR A 86 -2.95 -2.86 5.88
C THR A 86 -2.29 -4.23 6.00
N ALA A 87 -1.46 -4.62 5.03
CA ALA A 87 -0.75 -5.91 5.08
C ALA A 87 0.20 -5.97 6.28
N ILE A 88 0.94 -4.91 6.58
CA ILE A 88 1.85 -4.87 7.74
C ILE A 88 1.07 -4.90 9.06
N GLU A 89 -0.07 -4.21 9.14
CA GLU A 89 -0.96 -4.26 10.30
C GLU A 89 -1.57 -5.66 10.50
N ALA A 90 -1.93 -6.35 9.41
CA ALA A 90 -2.40 -7.73 9.45
C ALA A 90 -1.32 -8.69 9.96
N VAL A 91 -0.06 -8.52 9.51
CA VAL A 91 1.09 -9.27 10.05
C VAL A 91 1.23 -9.03 11.57
N ASP A 92 1.15 -7.78 12.03
CA ASP A 92 1.26 -7.46 13.46
C ASP A 92 0.10 -8.06 14.27
N ALA A 93 -1.13 -8.03 13.74
CA ALA A 93 -2.31 -8.61 14.35
C ALA A 93 -2.21 -10.14 14.47
N GLU A 94 -1.74 -10.83 13.42
CA GLU A 94 -1.52 -12.28 13.43
C GLU A 94 -0.46 -12.67 14.48
N LEU A 95 0.63 -11.91 14.58
CA LEU A 95 1.65 -12.15 15.60
C LEU A 95 1.12 -11.90 17.01
N LYS A 96 0.32 -10.84 17.21
CA LYS A 96 -0.37 -10.57 18.48
C LYS A 96 -1.28 -11.73 18.89
N ALA A 97 -2.08 -12.26 17.97
CA ALA A 97 -2.97 -13.39 18.23
C ALA A 97 -2.16 -14.64 18.65
N ARG A 98 -1.04 -14.92 17.99
CA ARG A 98 -0.16 -16.05 18.36
C ARG A 98 0.48 -15.90 19.74
N ILE A 99 0.89 -14.68 20.10
CA ILE A 99 1.43 -14.40 21.44
C ILE A 99 0.34 -14.54 22.50
N GLN A 100 -0.87 -14.04 22.22
CA GLN A 100 -2.02 -14.16 23.13
C GLN A 100 -2.44 -15.61 23.37
N GLY A 101 -2.31 -16.50 22.37
CA GLY A 101 -2.55 -17.93 22.54
C GLY A 101 -1.65 -18.63 23.56
N LEU A 102 -0.54 -17.99 23.98
CA LEU A 102 0.31 -18.50 25.07
C LEU A 102 -0.32 -18.30 26.45
N ASN A 103 -1.40 -17.53 26.56
CA ASN A 103 -2.13 -17.34 27.81
C ASN A 103 -2.84 -18.62 28.28
N ASP A 104 -3.00 -19.60 27.39
CA ASP A 104 -3.63 -20.89 27.68
C ASP A 104 -2.68 -21.91 28.35
N LEU A 105 -1.42 -21.51 28.63
CA LEU A 105 -0.46 -22.38 29.31
C LEU A 105 -0.82 -22.63 30.80
N PRO A 106 -0.53 -23.83 31.35
CA PRO A 106 -0.80 -24.16 32.75
C PRO A 106 -0.18 -23.18 33.74
N LYS A 107 -0.87 -22.93 34.87
CA LYS A 107 -0.44 -21.98 35.91
C LYS A 107 0.94 -22.31 36.51
N GLU A 108 1.36 -23.57 36.50
CA GLU A 108 2.70 -23.95 36.98
C GLU A 108 3.84 -23.36 36.15
N GLN A 109 3.57 -22.92 34.91
CA GLN A 109 4.56 -22.33 34.00
C GLN A 109 4.47 -20.81 33.91
N GLN A 110 3.75 -20.15 34.83
CA GLN A 110 3.41 -18.72 34.72
C GLN A 110 4.63 -17.80 34.58
N ALA A 111 5.70 -18.00 35.36
CA ALA A 111 6.92 -17.20 35.26
C ALA A 111 7.66 -17.40 33.92
N VAL A 112 7.57 -18.59 33.33
CA VAL A 112 8.13 -18.90 32.00
C VAL A 112 7.29 -18.25 30.91
N ARG A 113 5.95 -18.30 31.05
CA ARG A 113 5.00 -17.64 30.15
C ARG A 113 5.25 -16.14 30.07
N GLU A 114 5.36 -15.46 31.20
CA GLU A 114 5.57 -14.00 31.24
C GLU A 114 6.86 -13.60 30.51
N LYS A 115 7.97 -14.28 30.79
CA LYS A 115 9.25 -14.05 30.08
C LYS A 115 9.17 -14.35 28.59
N LEU A 116 8.42 -15.39 28.20
CA LEU A 116 8.25 -15.76 26.80
C LEU A 116 7.40 -14.72 26.05
N VAL A 117 6.29 -14.27 26.63
CA VAL A 117 5.42 -13.24 26.07
C VAL A 117 6.19 -11.92 25.90
N GLU A 118 6.98 -11.51 26.89
CA GLU A 118 7.81 -10.32 26.80
C GLU A 118 8.81 -10.43 25.63
N ARG A 119 9.56 -11.53 25.56
CA ARG A 119 10.53 -11.77 24.47
C ARG A 119 9.89 -11.79 23.09
N LEU A 120 8.74 -12.43 22.95
CA LEU A 120 8.04 -12.50 21.68
C LEU A 120 7.42 -11.16 21.28
N THR A 121 6.98 -10.36 22.26
CA THR A 121 6.48 -9.00 22.03
C THR A 121 7.59 -8.10 21.49
N GLN A 122 8.79 -8.15 22.09
CA GLN A 122 9.97 -7.42 21.60
C GLN A 122 10.38 -7.91 20.19
N ALA A 123 10.37 -9.23 19.96
CA ALA A 123 10.70 -9.79 18.65
C ALA A 123 9.67 -9.41 17.57
N ARG A 124 8.39 -9.33 17.90
CA ARG A 124 7.32 -8.83 17.02
C ARG A 124 7.59 -7.39 16.62
N GLU A 125 7.78 -6.51 17.59
CA GLU A 125 8.00 -5.07 17.35
C GLU A 125 9.23 -4.82 16.49
N GLN A 126 10.33 -5.52 16.79
CA GLN A 126 11.54 -5.45 15.98
C GLN A 126 11.31 -6.00 14.57
N GLY A 127 10.58 -7.10 14.42
CA GLY A 127 10.25 -7.69 13.13
C GLY A 127 9.43 -6.76 12.24
N ILE A 128 8.39 -6.13 12.79
CA ILE A 128 7.56 -5.14 12.07
C ILE A 128 8.40 -3.93 11.65
N LEU A 129 9.25 -3.41 12.55
CA LEU A 129 10.13 -2.29 12.22
C LEU A 129 11.10 -2.64 11.08
N LEU A 130 11.69 -3.84 11.10
CA LEU A 130 12.59 -4.30 10.03
C LEU A 130 11.86 -4.43 8.68
N ILE A 131 10.62 -4.92 8.67
CA ILE A 131 9.80 -4.98 7.45
C ILE A 131 9.57 -3.57 6.91
N GLN A 132 9.13 -2.65 7.77
CA GLN A 132 8.88 -1.25 7.44
C GLN A 132 10.11 -0.56 6.82
N GLN A 133 11.25 -0.65 7.51
CA GLN A 133 12.52 -0.07 7.06
C GLN A 133 13.01 -0.68 5.74
N TRP A 134 12.77 -1.98 5.53
CA TRP A 134 13.15 -2.64 4.29
C TRP A 134 12.38 -2.11 3.08
N PHE A 135 11.06 -1.86 3.22
CA PHE A 135 10.26 -1.25 2.15
C PHE A 135 10.74 0.18 1.82
N GLU A 136 11.08 0.97 2.83
CA GLU A 136 11.61 2.32 2.64
C GLU A 136 12.98 2.30 1.93
N ALA A 137 13.90 1.46 2.39
CA ALA A 137 15.24 1.33 1.82
C ALA A 137 15.21 0.83 0.37
N ASN A 138 14.26 -0.03 0.02
CA ASN A 138 14.16 -0.61 -1.32
C ASN A 138 13.13 0.10 -2.22
N PHE A 139 12.46 1.16 -1.75
CA PHE A 139 11.33 1.80 -2.44
C PHE A 139 11.53 1.96 -3.94
N VAL A 140 12.68 2.50 -4.37
CA VAL A 140 13.01 2.74 -5.79
C VAL A 140 13.03 1.44 -6.60
N ASN A 141 13.62 0.38 -6.05
CA ASN A 141 13.73 -0.94 -6.69
C ASN A 141 12.40 -1.69 -6.72
N LEU A 142 11.46 -1.32 -5.85
CA LEU A 142 10.14 -1.95 -5.77
C LEU A 142 9.12 -1.28 -6.69
N ARG A 143 9.44 -0.12 -7.29
CA ARG A 143 8.49 0.69 -8.05
C ARG A 143 7.79 -0.10 -9.15
N TYR A 144 6.47 -0.03 -9.14
CA TYR A 144 5.64 -0.48 -10.26
C TYR A 144 5.91 0.41 -11.48
N GLU A 145 6.12 -0.22 -12.64
CA GLU A 145 6.32 0.49 -13.89
C GLU A 145 4.97 0.94 -14.43
N THR A 146 4.61 2.18 -14.11
CA THR A 146 3.38 2.79 -14.58
C THR A 146 3.54 3.46 -15.95
N GLY A 147 4.64 3.26 -16.69
CA GLY A 147 4.81 3.82 -18.05
C GLY A 147 4.71 5.35 -18.15
N GLY A 148 5.00 6.07 -17.05
CA GLY A 148 4.84 7.52 -16.97
C GLY A 148 3.42 7.99 -16.63
N HIS A 149 2.51 7.08 -16.25
CA HIS A 149 1.16 7.47 -15.84
C HIS A 149 1.16 8.16 -14.47
N VAL A 150 2.05 7.79 -13.55
CA VAL A 150 2.17 8.42 -12.22
C VAL A 150 3.32 9.44 -12.22
N PRO A 151 3.06 10.73 -11.91
CA PRO A 151 4.09 11.75 -11.84
C PRO A 151 5.16 11.47 -10.79
N TRP A 152 6.40 11.82 -11.07
CA TRP A 152 7.52 11.62 -10.13
C TRP A 152 7.32 12.38 -8.81
N ALA A 153 6.73 13.58 -8.84
CA ALA A 153 6.42 14.34 -7.64
C ALA A 153 5.48 13.58 -6.68
N VAL A 154 4.49 12.87 -7.23
CA VAL A 154 3.59 11.98 -6.47
C VAL A 154 4.37 10.82 -5.85
N VAL A 155 5.25 10.19 -6.63
CA VAL A 155 6.12 9.11 -6.13
C VAL A 155 7.00 9.60 -4.97
N CYS A 156 7.58 10.79 -5.08
CA CYS A 156 8.38 11.41 -4.01
C CYS A 156 7.56 11.68 -2.75
N ARG A 157 6.34 12.22 -2.88
CA ARG A 157 5.41 12.42 -1.76
C ARG A 157 5.11 11.11 -1.05
N LEU A 158 4.74 10.06 -1.80
CA LEU A 158 4.42 8.76 -1.23
C LEU A 158 5.61 8.15 -0.47
N ARG A 159 6.83 8.25 -1.02
CA ARG A 159 8.05 7.82 -0.35
C ARG A 159 8.30 8.60 0.94
N ARG A 160 8.12 9.91 0.93
CA ARG A 160 8.26 10.75 2.12
C ARG A 160 7.23 10.38 3.19
N ASN A 161 5.98 10.16 2.79
CA ASN A 161 4.91 9.73 3.70
C ASN A 161 5.17 8.35 4.29
N LEU A 162 5.80 7.43 3.54
CA LEU A 162 6.26 6.15 4.08
C LEU A 162 7.28 6.36 5.22
N GLY A 163 8.33 7.16 5.00
CA GLY A 163 9.30 7.48 6.05
C GLY A 163 8.66 8.13 7.29
N PHE A 164 7.71 9.04 7.09
CA PHE A 164 6.94 9.63 8.18
C PHE A 164 6.11 8.60 8.96
N TRP A 165 5.40 7.71 8.26
CA TRP A 165 4.63 6.65 8.91
C TRP A 165 5.53 5.73 9.74
N ILE A 166 6.71 5.39 9.23
CA ILE A 166 7.68 4.55 9.96
C ILE A 166 8.15 5.25 11.24
N ALA A 167 8.50 6.54 11.14
CA ALA A 167 9.03 7.33 12.25
C ALA A 167 7.97 7.70 13.31
N THR A 168 6.75 8.04 12.87
CA THR A 168 5.71 8.63 13.75
C THR A 168 4.54 7.69 14.03
N LYS A 169 4.45 6.57 13.31
CA LYS A 169 3.30 5.63 13.34
C LYS A 169 1.96 6.26 12.93
N VAL A 170 1.98 7.44 12.30
CA VAL A 170 0.78 8.10 11.78
C VAL A 170 0.65 7.80 10.28
N ASN A 171 -0.49 7.23 9.88
CA ASN A 171 -0.78 6.97 8.47
C ASN A 171 -1.20 8.27 7.76
N ARG A 172 -0.34 8.76 6.85
CA ARG A 172 -0.58 9.97 6.03
C ARG A 172 -1.06 9.68 4.61
N PHE A 173 -1.40 8.43 4.32
CA PHE A 173 -1.86 8.04 2.99
C PHE A 173 -3.34 8.27 2.76
N GLY A 174 -4.11 8.60 3.81
CA GLY A 174 -5.55 8.81 3.75
C GLY A 174 -6.01 10.19 3.27
N GLN A 175 -5.11 11.04 2.77
CA GLN A 175 -5.49 12.33 2.18
C GLN A 175 -6.28 12.07 0.89
N ASP A 176 -7.36 12.82 0.69
CA ASP A 176 -8.11 12.81 -0.57
C ASP A 176 -7.17 13.04 -1.74
N ILE A 177 -7.37 12.26 -2.80
CA ILE A 177 -6.43 12.23 -3.91
C ILE A 177 -6.44 13.52 -4.75
N GLU A 178 -7.59 14.18 -4.90
CA GLU A 178 -7.69 15.45 -5.64
C GLU A 178 -6.97 16.57 -4.87
N GLU A 179 -7.22 16.66 -3.56
CA GLU A 179 -6.51 17.59 -2.68
C GLU A 179 -5.00 17.33 -2.69
N ALA A 180 -4.61 16.07 -2.57
CA ALA A 180 -3.19 15.69 -2.57
C ALA A 180 -2.49 16.06 -3.88
N ILE A 181 -3.14 15.88 -5.03
CA ILE A 181 -2.56 16.23 -6.34
C ILE A 181 -2.29 17.73 -6.43
N LEU A 182 -3.25 18.57 -6.03
CA LEU A 182 -3.08 20.02 -6.02
C LEU A 182 -1.98 20.46 -5.04
N ASP A 183 -1.93 19.87 -3.85
CA ASP A 183 -0.88 20.16 -2.87
C ASP A 183 0.52 19.76 -3.38
N ILE A 184 0.63 18.62 -4.06
CA ILE A 184 1.89 18.17 -4.64
C ILE A 184 2.33 19.09 -5.79
N ALA A 185 1.39 19.56 -6.62
CA ALA A 185 1.69 20.53 -7.68
C ALA A 185 2.20 21.85 -7.10
N LYS A 186 1.55 22.37 -6.04
CA LYS A 186 2.03 23.56 -5.31
C LYS A 186 3.44 23.37 -4.75
N GLU A 187 3.73 22.21 -4.14
CA GLU A 187 5.08 21.89 -3.67
C GLU A 187 6.13 21.83 -4.79
N ALA A 188 5.70 21.51 -6.01
CA ALA A 188 6.53 21.49 -7.20
C ALA A 188 6.60 22.84 -7.93
N ASN A 189 5.99 23.91 -7.40
CA ASN A 189 5.84 25.22 -8.04
C ASN A 189 5.10 25.17 -9.39
N ILE A 190 4.07 24.33 -9.48
CA ILE A 190 3.18 24.23 -10.64
C ILE A 190 1.84 24.88 -10.26
N GLU A 191 1.43 25.88 -11.03
CA GLU A 191 0.10 26.47 -10.94
C GLU A 191 -0.87 25.68 -11.81
N ALA A 192 -1.98 25.26 -11.22
CA ALA A 192 -3.05 24.53 -11.88
C ALA A 192 -4.36 24.78 -11.14
N ASP A 193 -5.45 24.98 -11.90
CA ASP A 193 -6.77 25.26 -11.34
C ASP A 193 -7.55 23.97 -11.04
N THR A 194 -7.14 22.86 -11.65
CA THR A 194 -7.77 21.54 -11.50
C THR A 194 -6.77 20.41 -11.19
N PRO A 195 -7.18 19.33 -10.51
CA PRO A 195 -6.33 18.15 -10.29
C PRO A 195 -5.81 17.53 -11.59
N GLU A 196 -6.62 17.49 -12.65
CA GLU A 196 -6.24 16.95 -13.95
C GLU A 196 -5.12 17.76 -14.61
N GLU A 197 -5.25 19.09 -14.61
CA GLU A 197 -4.20 20.00 -15.11
C GLU A 197 -2.92 19.84 -14.29
N ALA A 198 -3.02 19.79 -12.97
CA ALA A 198 -1.89 19.55 -12.07
C ALA A 198 -1.19 18.22 -12.40
N TRP A 199 -1.96 17.15 -12.62
CA TRP A 199 -1.43 15.83 -12.95
C TRP A 199 -0.68 15.81 -14.29
N GLU A 200 -1.28 16.36 -15.34
CA GLU A 200 -0.65 16.46 -16.66
C GLU A 200 0.59 17.37 -16.63
N ALA A 201 0.52 18.51 -15.92
CA ALA A 201 1.64 19.45 -15.76
C ALA A 201 2.82 18.84 -14.98
N MET A 202 2.56 17.95 -14.02
CA MET A 202 3.60 17.16 -13.35
C MET A 202 4.19 16.03 -14.24
N GLY A 203 3.73 15.90 -15.48
CA GLY A 203 4.18 14.89 -16.43
C GLY A 203 3.46 13.55 -16.33
N GLY A 204 2.33 13.50 -15.62
CA GLY A 204 1.46 12.33 -15.57
C GLY A 204 0.67 12.17 -16.87
N LYS A 205 0.33 10.93 -17.20
CA LYS A 205 -0.55 10.63 -18.35
C LYS A 205 -1.90 10.17 -17.87
N LEU A 206 -2.92 10.91 -18.26
CA LEU A 206 -4.31 10.49 -18.09
C LEU A 206 -4.64 9.45 -19.17
N PHE A 207 -5.23 8.32 -18.78
CA PHE A 207 -5.65 7.31 -19.74
C PHE A 207 -6.86 7.81 -20.51
N ARG A 208 -6.69 8.01 -21.82
CA ARG A 208 -7.78 8.40 -22.73
C ARG A 208 -8.18 7.17 -23.54
N PRO A 209 -9.42 6.64 -23.41
CA PRO A 209 -9.88 5.60 -24.30
C PRO A 209 -10.01 6.14 -25.73
N GLY A 210 -9.22 5.61 -26.65
CA GLY A 210 -9.39 5.83 -28.10
C GLY A 210 -8.22 6.46 -28.85
N SER A 211 -7.00 6.45 -28.29
CA SER A 211 -5.77 6.69 -29.06
C SER A 211 -5.05 5.40 -29.39
#